data_AF-A0AAV3ZPB1-F1
#
_entry.id   AF-A0AAV3ZPB1-F1
#
_cell.length_a   1.000
_cell.length_b   1.000
_cell.length_c   1.000
_cell.angle_alpha   90.00
_cell.angle_beta   90.00
_cell.angle_gamma   90.00
#
_symmetry.space_group_name_H-M   'P 1'
#
loop_
_entity.id
_entity.type
_entity.pdbx_description
1 polymer ?
#
loop_
_entity_poly.entity_id
_entity_poly.type
_entity_poly.pdbx_seq_one_letter_code
_entity_poly.pdbx_strand_id
1 'polypeptide(L)' 'MNYGAIGVAIGHEIIHGFDDRGSQYDKDGHLRKWWQPDDWARFKEKCKCIIDQYGNFTDELAGMRVSFLV' A
#
# COMPACT_ATOMS: atom_id res chain seq x y z
N MET A 1 2.72 26.48 2.38
CA MET A 1 2.23 25.50 1.37
C MET A 1 3.12 24.25 1.24
N ASN A 2 4.13 24.02 2.08
CA ASN A 2 5.12 22.95 1.85
C ASN A 2 4.63 21.54 2.22
N TYR A 3 3.74 21.44 3.20
CA TYR A 3 3.23 20.14 3.68
C TYR A 3 2.36 19.39 2.66
N GLY A 4 1.62 20.11 1.81
CA GLY A 4 0.69 19.49 0.85
C GLY A 4 1.36 18.85 -0.37
N ALA A 5 2.56 19.33 -0.75
CA ALA A 5 3.31 18.76 -1.87
C ALA A 5 4.45 17.86 -1.35
N ILE A 6 5.50 18.47 -0.79
CA ILE A 6 6.69 17.74 -0.32
C ILE A 6 6.36 16.85 0.87
N GLY A 7 5.51 17.31 1.78
CA GLY A 7 5.08 16.50 2.92
C GLY A 7 4.33 15.23 2.50
N VAL A 8 3.45 15.33 1.49
CA VAL A 8 2.75 14.17 0.92
C VAL A 8 3.72 13.23 0.22
N ALA A 9 4.63 13.76 -0.59
CA ALA A 9 5.63 12.94 -1.28
C ALA A 9 6.52 12.16 -0.29
N ILE A 10 7.04 12.83 0.75
CA ILE A 10 7.82 12.16 1.79
C ILE A 10 6.98 11.08 2.50
N GLY A 11 5.72 11.39 2.84
CA GLY A 11 4.82 10.42 3.46
C GLY A 11 4.55 9.21 2.56
N HIS A 12 4.38 9.43 1.26
CA HIS A 12 4.19 8.38 0.26
C HIS A 12 5.37 7.41 0.25
N GLU A 13 6.61 7.93 0.18
CA GLU A 13 7.81 7.08 0.19
C GLU A 13 8.01 6.34 1.51
N ILE A 14 7.65 6.93 2.65
CA ILE A 14 7.70 6.24 3.94
C ILE A 14 6.70 5.07 3.98
N ILE A 15 5.48 5.28 3.47
CA ILE A 15 4.41 4.27 3.50
C ILE A 15 4.72 3.12 2.54
N HIS A 16 5.53 3.31 1.49
CA HIS A 16 6.04 2.20 0.67
C HIS A 16 6.84 1.16 1.47
N GLY A 17 7.45 1.54 2.60
CA GLY A 17 8.04 0.57 3.53
C GLY A 17 7.03 -0.33 4.25
N PHE A 18 5.73 -0.02 4.16
CA PHE A 18 4.63 -0.67 4.86
C PHE A 18 3.47 -1.07 3.94
N ASP A 19 3.68 -1.02 2.63
CA ASP A 19 2.70 -1.47 1.65
C ASP A 19 2.65 -3.01 1.59
N ASP A 20 1.90 -3.58 0.64
CA ASP A 20 1.66 -5.03 0.62
C ASP A 20 2.96 -5.85 0.50
N ARG A 21 4.01 -5.28 -0.09
CA ARG A 21 5.34 -5.87 -0.26
C ARG A 21 6.31 -5.37 0.80
N GLY A 22 6.42 -4.05 0.98
CA GLY A 22 7.37 -3.40 1.89
C GLY A 22 7.18 -3.88 3.32
N SER A 23 5.93 -4.05 3.75
CA SER A 23 5.59 -4.56 5.09
C SER A 23 6.15 -5.96 5.39
N GLN A 24 6.63 -6.71 4.40
CA GLN A 24 7.20 -8.04 4.60
C GLN A 24 8.72 -8.01 4.86
N TYR A 25 9.35 -6.84 4.73
CA TYR A 25 10.77 -6.64 4.98
C TYR A 25 10.99 -6.04 6.36
N ASP A 26 12.02 -6.50 7.07
CA ASP A 26 12.43 -5.88 8.32
C ASP A 26 13.22 -4.59 8.09
N LYS A 27 13.61 -3.92 9.19
CA LYS A 27 14.35 -2.65 9.16
C LYS A 27 15.67 -2.68 8.39
N ASP A 28 16.24 -3.86 8.18
CA ASP A 28 17.52 -4.04 7.49
C ASP A 28 17.31 -4.47 6.02
N GLY A 29 16.05 -4.58 5.57
CA GLY A 29 15.69 -4.94 4.21
C GLY A 29 15.64 -6.45 3.96
N HIS A 30 15.54 -7.28 5.01
CA HIS A 30 15.41 -8.73 4.86
C HIS A 30 13.95 -9.17 4.89
N LEU A 31 13.58 -10.07 3.97
CA LEU A 31 12.24 -10.68 3.97
C LEU A 31 12.06 -11.52 5.24
N ARG A 32 11.21 -11.05 6.15
CA ARG A 32 11.00 -11.67 7.46
C ARG A 32 9.58 -11.45 7.94
N LYS A 33 8.93 -12.49 8.44
CA LYS A 33 7.65 -12.35 9.14
C LYS A 33 7.90 -11.72 10.51
N TRP A 34 7.73 -10.41 10.61
CA TRP A 34 7.87 -9.64 11.84
C TRP A 34 6.54 -9.20 12.46
N TRP A 35 5.44 -9.34 11.71
CA TRP A 35 4.09 -9.13 12.21
C TRP A 35 3.63 -10.26 13.12
N GLN A 36 2.83 -9.92 14.13
CA GLN A 36 2.02 -10.93 14.82
C GLN A 36 0.95 -11.47 13.85
N PRO A 37 0.56 -12.75 13.94
CA PRO A 37 -0.40 -13.35 13.01
C PRO A 37 -1.72 -12.60 12.91
N ASP A 38 -2.26 -12.12 14.03
CA ASP A 38 -3.54 -11.40 14.08
C ASP A 38 -3.43 -10.01 13.44
N ASP A 39 -2.32 -9.30 13.65
CA ASP A 39 -2.09 -8.01 13.02
C ASP A 39 -1.92 -8.14 11.50
N TRP A 40 -1.23 -9.19 11.04
CA TRP A 40 -1.12 -9.49 9.62
C TRP A 40 -2.47 -9.79 8.97
N ALA A 41 -3.35 -10.53 9.66
CA ALA A 41 -4.70 -10.78 9.17
C ALA A 41 -5.50 -9.48 9.01
N ARG A 42 -5.45 -8.61 10.03
CA ARG A 42 -6.14 -7.30 10.01
C ARG A 42 -5.57 -6.35 8.97
N PHE A 43 -4.25 -6.37 8.76
CA PHE A 43 -3.60 -5.59 7.71
C PHE A 43 -4.14 -5.97 6.33
N LYS A 44 -4.13 -7.26 6.00
CA LYS A 44 -4.67 -7.76 4.73
C LYS A 44 -6.14 -7.43 4.52
N GLU A 45 -6.96 -7.49 5.57
CA GLU A 45 -8.36 -7.09 5.51
C GLU A 45 -8.52 -5.62 5.11
N LYS A 46 -7.68 -4.73 5.67
CA LYS A 46 -7.67 -3.30 5.29
C LYS A 46 -7.19 -3.08 3.86
N CYS A 47 -6.12 -3.77 3.44
CA CYS A 47 -5.65 -3.73 2.05
C CYS A 47 -6.75 -4.14 1.07
N LYS A 48 -7.51 -5.19 1.41
CA LYS A 48 -8.63 -5.65 0.57
C LYS A 48 -9.67 -4.56 0.31
N CYS A 49 -9.99 -3.72 1.30
CA CYS A 49 -10.92 -2.61 1.11
C CYS A 49 -10.46 -1.66 -0.02
N ILE A 50 -9.17 -1.31 -0.04
CA ILE A 50 -8.59 -0.41 -1.06
C ILE A 50 -8.50 -1.11 -2.42
N ILE A 51 -8.12 -2.39 -2.45
CA ILE A 51 -8.11 -3.19 -3.68
C ILE A 51 -9.51 -3.23 -4.30
N ASP A 52 -10.54 -3.51 -3.49
CA ASP A 52 -11.92 -3.58 -3.96
C ASP A 52 -12.42 -2.20 -4.41
N GLN A 53 -12.04 -1.12 -3.72
CA GLN A 53 -12.38 0.25 -4.11
C GLN A 53 -11.79 0.59 -5.49
N TYR A 54 -10.48 0.45 -5.66
CA TYR A 54 -9.81 0.87 -6.89
C TYR A 54 -10.06 -0.09 -8.04
N GLY A 55 -10.19 -1.38 -7.76
CA GLY A 55 -10.59 -2.40 -8.74
C GLY A 55 -11.96 -2.13 -9.37
N ASN A 56 -12.81 -1.29 -8.78
CA ASN A 56 -14.09 -0.87 -9.36
C ASN A 56 -13.99 0.35 -10.27
N PHE A 57 -12.84 1.04 -10.34
CA PHE A 57 -12.63 2.08 -11.33
C PHE A 57 -12.21 1.48 -12.67
N THR A 58 -12.75 2.05 -13.75
CA THR A 58 -12.32 1.75 -15.11
C THR A 58 -11.62 2.98 -15.66
N ASP A 59 -10.41 2.81 -16.16
CA ASP A 59 -9.74 3.84 -16.95
C ASP A 59 -10.41 3.87 -18.34
N GLU A 60 -11.09 4.98 -18.65
CA GLU A 60 -11.85 5.12 -19.89
C GLU A 60 -10.97 5.19 -21.14
N LEU A 61 -9.71 5.63 -21.00
CA LEU A 61 -8.76 5.72 -22.12
C LEU A 61 -8.12 4.36 -22.41
N ALA A 62 -7.81 3.61 -21.36
CA ALA A 62 -7.20 2.30 -21.47
C ALA A 62 -8.22 1.16 -21.62
N GLY A 63 -9.49 1.38 -21.26
CA GLY A 63 -10.54 0.36 -21.24
C GLY A 63 -10.28 -0.75 -20.20
N MET A 64 -9.45 -0.48 -19.19
CA MET A 64 -9.01 -1.46 -18.20
C MET A 64 -9.42 -1.04 -16.79
N ARG A 65 -9.65 -2.02 -15.91
CA ARG A 65 -9.88 -1.76 -14.49
C ARG A 65 -8.58 -1.34 -13.82
N VAL A 66 -8.66 -0.35 -12.93
CA VAL A 66 -7.49 0.12 -12.19
C VAL A 66 -7.06 -0.97 -11.22
N SER A 67 -5.80 -1.38 -11.30
CA SER A 67 -5.18 -2.26 -10.31
C SER A 67 -4.33 -1.42 -9.38
N PHE A 68 -4.77 -1.27 -8.13
CA PHE A 68 -3.96 -0.63 -7.10
C PHE A 68 -3.07 -1.69 -6.45
N LEU A 69 -1.82 -1.75 -6.90
CA LEU A 69 -0.74 -2.51 -6.28
C LEU A 69 0.28 -1.50 -5.79
N VAL A 70 0.09 -1.06 -4.55
CA VAL A 70 1.16 -0.45 -3.77
C VAL A 70 1.61 -1.51 -2.79
#